data_AF-A0A660M3I9-F1
#
_entry.id   AF-A0A660M3I9-F1
#
_cell.length_a   1.000
_cell.length_b   1.000
_cell.length_c   1.000
_cell.angle_alpha   90.00
_cell.angle_beta   90.00
_cell.angle_gamma   90.00
#
_symmetry.space_group_name_H-M   'P 1'
#
loop_
_entity.id
_entity.type
_entity.pdbx_description
1 polymer ?
#
loop_
_entity_poly.entity_id
_entity_poly.type
_entity_poly.pdbx_seq_one_letter_code
_entity_poly.pdbx_strand_id
1 'polypeptide(L)'
;MAYGPLNLKPWEFRNLSPMEYYKLIEGYELRSEIEDRRQAYFTCIMTNVHIAGNKRLQVEDIMKQLHPMSAAKRKAEEKLFMEEFRQAGGEL
;
A
#
# COMPACT_ATOMS: atom_id res chain seq x y z
N MET A 1 -12.62 7.67 20.05
CA MET A 1 -11.15 7.87 19.94
C MET A 1 -10.93 9.30 19.47
N ALA A 2 -10.01 10.06 20.08
CA ALA A 2 -9.77 11.44 19.65
C ALA A 2 -9.05 11.44 18.28
N TYR A 3 -9.73 12.01 17.27
CA TYR A 3 -9.31 12.30 15.88
C TYR A 3 -8.86 11.15 14.96
N GLY A 4 -9.33 9.92 15.22
CA GLY A 4 -9.26 8.82 14.24
C GLY A 4 -7.91 8.06 14.23
N PRO A 5 -7.43 7.56 13.07
CA PRO A 5 -6.25 6.69 12.98
C PRO A 5 -4.94 7.34 13.46
N LEU A 6 -4.89 8.68 13.49
CA LEU A 6 -3.72 9.44 13.90
C LEU A 6 -3.57 9.56 15.43
N ASN A 7 -4.59 9.18 16.20
CA ASN A 7 -4.61 9.22 17.66
C ASN A 7 -4.13 10.56 18.27
N LEU A 8 -4.48 11.66 17.63
CA LEU A 8 -4.10 13.00 18.07
C LEU A 8 -4.91 13.43 19.30
N LYS A 9 -4.35 14.31 20.13
CA LYS A 9 -5.10 15.01 21.17
C LYS A 9 -5.79 16.26 20.61
N PRO A 10 -6.84 16.78 21.30
CA PRO A 10 -7.57 17.96 20.83
C PRO A 10 -6.76 19.22 20.59
N TRP A 11 -5.67 19.42 21.33
CA TRP A 11 -4.78 20.56 21.12
C TRP A 11 -3.76 20.29 20.00
N GLU A 12 -3.31 19.05 19.84
CA GLU A 12 -2.41 18.64 18.75
C GLU A 12 -3.13 18.82 17.41
N PHE A 13 -4.39 18.41 17.32
CA PHE A 13 -5.21 18.61 16.13
C PHE A 13 -5.45 20.08 15.81
N ARG A 14 -5.74 20.92 16.82
CA ARG A 14 -5.98 22.36 16.63
C ARG A 14 -4.75 23.12 16.15
N ASN A 15 -3.55 22.65 16.51
CA ASN A 15 -2.29 23.31 16.16
C ASN A 15 -1.73 22.84 14.81
N LEU A 16 -2.32 21.82 14.18
CA LEU A 16 -1.90 21.31 12.88
C LEU A 16 -2.42 22.21 11.76
N SER A 17 -1.53 22.59 10.83
CA SER A 17 -1.95 23.13 9.55
C SER A 17 -2.62 22.03 8.70
N PRO A 18 -3.50 22.39 7.74
CA PRO A 18 -4.08 21.42 6.81
C PRO A 18 -3.03 20.57 6.09
N MET A 19 -1.90 21.17 5.68
CA MET A 19 -0.82 20.47 5.00
C MET A 19 -0.14 19.42 5.89
N GLU A 20 0.14 19.74 7.15
CA GLU A 20 0.74 18.79 8.09
C GLU A 20 -0.22 17.64 8.41
N TYR A 21 -1.52 17.93 8.49
CA TYR A 21 -2.54 16.89 8.67
C TYR A 21 -2.53 15.88 7.51
N TYR A 22 -2.47 16.35 6.26
CA TYR A 22 -2.39 15.45 5.10
C TYR A 22 -1.11 14.60 5.11
N LYS A 23 0.05 15.21 5.43
CA LYS A 23 1.31 14.46 5.55
C LYS A 23 1.26 13.38 6.64
N LEU A 24 0.58 13.66 7.75
CA LEU A 24 0.38 12.66 8.81
C LEU A 24 -0.50 11.50 8.35
N ILE A 25 -1.55 11.78 7.57
CA ILE A 25 -2.38 10.73 6.97
C ILE A 25 -1.54 9.87 6.01
N GLU A 26 -0.80 10.49 5.11
CA GLU A 26 0.06 9.76 4.16
C GLU A 26 1.08 8.86 4.89
N GLY A 27 1.72 9.40 5.93
CA GLY A 27 2.65 8.63 6.76
C GLY A 27 1.96 7.50 7.54
N TYR A 28 0.72 7.69 7.98
CA TYR A 28 -0.08 6.64 8.61
C TYR A 28 -0.41 5.52 7.62
N GLU A 29 -0.89 5.86 6.42
CA GLU A 29 -1.21 4.89 5.36
C GLU A 29 0.02 4.08 4.97
N LEU A 30 1.17 4.75 4.77
CA LEU A 30 2.43 4.08 4.47
C LEU A 30 2.85 3.12 5.58
N ARG A 31 2.73 3.53 6.85
CA ARG A 31 3.05 2.66 7.99
C ARG A 31 2.12 1.44 8.03
N SER A 32 0.82 1.65 7.80
CA SER A 32 -0.16 0.56 7.74
C SER A 32 0.20 -0.44 6.65
N GLU A 33 0.56 0.03 5.45
CA GLU A 33 0.95 -0.85 4.34
C GLU A 33 2.20 -1.68 4.67
N ILE A 34 3.19 -1.10 5.34
CA ILE A 34 4.41 -1.80 5.77
C ILE A 34 4.08 -2.88 6.82
N GLU A 35 3.24 -2.54 7.80
CA GLU A 35 2.80 -3.48 8.83
C GLU A 35 2.02 -4.65 8.23
N ASP A 36 1.06 -4.37 7.34
CA ASP A 36 0.28 -5.36 6.63
C ASP A 36 1.16 -6.27 5.76
N ARG A 37 2.16 -5.71 5.07
CA ARG A 37 3.10 -6.49 4.26
C ARG A 37 3.95 -7.42 5.12
N ARG A 38 4.41 -6.96 6.29
CA ARG A 38 5.14 -7.81 7.24
C ARG A 38 4.26 -8.93 7.77
N GLN A 39 2.99 -8.65 8.08
CA GLN A 39 2.04 -9.66 8.53
C GLN A 39 1.70 -10.66 7.43
N ALA A 40 1.51 -10.21 6.19
CA ALA A 40 1.31 -11.06 5.02
C ALA A 40 2.50 -11.99 4.80
N TYR A 41 3.74 -11.49 4.93
CA TYR A 41 4.95 -12.32 4.83
C TYR A 41 4.94 -13.50 5.82
N PHE A 42 4.74 -13.24 7.11
CA PHE A 42 4.70 -14.33 8.10
C PHE A 42 3.49 -15.25 7.89
N THR A 43 2.35 -14.72 7.47
CA THR A 43 1.16 -15.51 7.15
C THR A 43 1.43 -16.47 5.98
N CYS A 44 2.09 -15.99 4.92
CA CYS A 44 2.53 -16.83 3.80
C CYS A 44 3.46 -17.95 4.28
N ILE A 45 4.45 -17.66 5.12
CA ILE A 45 5.35 -18.69 5.67
C ILE A 45 4.57 -19.75 6.44
N MET A 46 3.73 -19.33 7.40
CA MET A 46 2.97 -20.25 8.25
C MET A 46 1.96 -21.08 7.46
N THR A 47 1.40 -20.52 6.38
CA THR A 47 0.34 -21.18 5.61
C THR A 47 0.92 -22.07 4.51
N ASN A 48 2.01 -21.65 3.85
CA ASN A 48 2.57 -22.37 2.70
C ASN A 48 3.19 -23.72 3.06
N VAL A 49 3.49 -23.99 4.34
CA VAL A 49 3.90 -25.33 4.79
C VAL A 49 2.75 -26.35 4.77
N HIS A 50 1.50 -25.87 4.70
CA HIS A 50 0.29 -26.70 4.69
C HIS A 50 -0.36 -26.81 3.31
N ILE A 51 0.19 -26.16 2.28
CA ILE A 51 -0.41 -26.09 0.93
C ILE A 51 0.53 -26.68 -0.13
N ALA A 52 -0.05 -27.40 -1.10
CA ALA A 52 0.68 -27.96 -2.24
C ALA A 52 1.36 -26.88 -3.10
N GLY A 53 2.51 -27.22 -3.71
CA GLY A 53 3.41 -26.26 -4.36
C GLY A 53 2.76 -25.35 -5.42
N ASN A 54 1.76 -25.85 -6.15
CA ASN A 54 1.04 -25.09 -7.18
C ASN A 54 -0.01 -24.11 -6.63
N LYS A 55 -0.27 -24.12 -5.32
CA LYS A 55 -1.26 -23.27 -4.64
C LYS A 55 -0.63 -22.38 -3.56
N ARG A 56 0.70 -22.24 -3.57
CA ARG A 56 1.41 -21.41 -2.59
C ARG A 56 0.98 -19.95 -2.71
N LEU A 57 0.63 -19.36 -1.58
CA LEU A 57 0.29 -17.95 -1.47
C LEU A 57 1.55 -17.10 -1.61
N GLN A 58 1.47 -16.06 -2.43
CA GLN A 58 2.44 -14.97 -2.46
C GLN A 58 1.94 -13.81 -1.59
N VAL A 59 2.88 -12.98 -1.11
CA VAL A 59 2.55 -11.79 -0.33
C VAL A 59 1.66 -10.86 -1.15
N GLU A 60 1.92 -10.74 -2.44
CA GLU A 60 1.18 -9.90 -3.38
C GLU A 60 -0.28 -10.34 -3.53
N ASP A 61 -0.59 -11.63 -3.37
CA ASP A 61 -1.96 -12.14 -3.43
C ASP A 61 -2.80 -11.59 -2.26
N ILE A 62 -2.18 -11.44 -1.09
CA ILE A 62 -2.78 -10.85 0.11
C ILE A 62 -2.80 -9.33 -0.02
N MET A 63 -1.68 -8.71 -0.40
CA MET A 63 -1.56 -7.26 -0.46
C MET A 63 -2.50 -6.62 -1.48
N LYS A 64 -2.77 -7.27 -2.62
CA LYS A 64 -3.76 -6.78 -3.60
C LYS A 64 -5.18 -6.72 -3.04
N GLN A 65 -5.50 -7.52 -2.02
CA GLN A 65 -6.80 -7.49 -1.35
C GLN A 65 -6.85 -6.42 -0.25
N LEU A 66 -5.76 -6.27 0.52
CA LEU A 66 -5.69 -5.29 1.62
C LEU A 66 -5.50 -3.85 1.11
N HIS A 67 -4.68 -3.67 0.08
CA HIS A 67 -4.31 -2.38 -0.51
C HIS A 67 -4.61 -2.41 -2.02
N PRO A 68 -5.89 -2.41 -2.43
CA PRO A 68 -6.24 -2.49 -3.83
C PRO A 68 -5.72 -1.25 -4.57
N MET A 69 -5.03 -1.48 -5.68
CA MET A 69 -4.57 -0.41 -6.53
C MET A 69 -5.79 0.36 -7.06
N SER A 70 -5.83 1.68 -6.80
CA SER A 70 -6.91 2.50 -7.33
C SER A 70 -6.82 2.56 -8.86
N ALA A 71 -7.97 2.70 -9.53
CA ALA A 71 -8.00 2.84 -10.99
C ALA A 71 -7.14 4.02 -11.48
N ALA A 72 -7.04 5.09 -10.68
CA ALA A 72 -6.18 6.24 -10.96
C ALA A 72 -4.69 5.89 -10.85
N LYS A 73 -4.25 5.19 -9.79
CA LYS A 73 -2.86 4.73 -9.65
C LYS A 73 -2.48 3.76 -10.77
N ARG A 74 -3.37 2.82 -11.10
CA ARG A 74 -3.16 1.87 -12.20
C ARG A 74 -2.95 2.57 -13.54
N LYS A 75 -3.81 3.55 -13.86
CA LYS A 75 -3.69 4.32 -15.11
C LYS A 75 -2.40 5.15 -15.15
N ALA A 76 -1.93 5.65 -14.01
CA ALA A 76 -0.68 6.38 -13.91
C ALA A 76 0.53 5.44 -14.14
N GLU A 77 0.54 4.26 -13.52
CA GLU A 77 1.58 3.24 -13.76
C GLU A 77 1.59 2.74 -15.20
N GLU A 78 0.42 2.46 -15.80
CA GLU A 78 0.30 2.08 -17.21
C GLU A 78 0.87 3.16 -18.13
N LYS A 79 0.62 4.45 -17.82
CA LYS A 79 1.17 5.56 -18.58
C LYS A 79 2.70 5.64 -18.45
N LEU A 80 3.23 5.52 -17.24
CA LEU A 80 4.69 5.52 -16.99
C LEU A 80 5.36 4.34 -17.71
N PHE A 81 4.78 3.15 -17.61
CA PHE A 81 5.27 1.97 -18.31
C PHE A 81 5.31 2.16 -19.83
N MET A 82 4.25 2.74 -20.42
CA MET A 82 4.21 3.00 -21.86
C MET A 82 5.21 4.07 -22.31
N GLU A 83 5.47 5.07 -21.46
CA GLU A 83 6.51 6.07 -21.69
C GLU A 83 7.92 5.43 -21.65
N GLU A 84 8.21 4.60 -20.64
CA GLU A 84 9.46 3.84 -20.53
C GLU A 84 9.64 2.86 -21.70
N PHE A 85 8.59 2.13 -22.06
CA PHE A 85 8.60 1.17 -23.17
C PHE A 85 8.91 1.83 -24.51
N ARG A 86 8.34 3.02 -24.76
CA ARG A 86 8.65 3.82 -25.96
C ARG A 86 10.08 4.36 -25.95
N GLN A 87 10.58 4.81 -24.80
CA GLN A 87 11.96 5.27 -24.67
C GLN A 87 12.97 4.13 -24.91
N ALA A 88 12.61 2.90 -24.57
CA ALA A 88 13.40 1.71 -24.85
C ALA A 88 13.32 1.24 -26.33
N GLY A 89 12.60 1.97 -27.20
CA GLY A 89 12.49 1.64 -28.62
C GLY A 89 11.44 0.57 -28.95
N GLY A 90 10.51 0.29 -28.04
CA GLY A 90 9.38 -0.58 -28.32
C GLY A 90 8.36 0.06 -29.27
N GLU A 91 7.88 -0.71 -30.24
CA GLU A 91 6.75 -0.34 -31.12
C GLU A 91 5.46 -1.05 -30.66
N LEU A 92 4.31 -0.39 -30.83
CA LEU A 92 2.98 -0.80 -30.34
C LEU A 92 2.26 -1.75 -31.30
#